data_AF-A0A4Y8C935-F1
#
_entry.id   AF-A0A4Y8C935-F1
#
_cell.length_a   1.000
_cell.length_b   1.000
_cell.length_c   1.000
_cell.angle_alpha   90.00
_cell.angle_beta   90.00
_cell.angle_gamma   90.00
#
_symmetry.space_group_name_H-M   'P 1'
#
loop_
_entity.id
_entity.type
_entity.pdbx_description
1 polymer ?
#
loop_
_entity_poly.entity_id
_entity_poly.type
_entity_poly.pdbx_seq_one_letter_code
_entity_poly.pdbx_strand_id
1 'polypeptide(L)'
;MEINALTITTLYIIGISAEGMTGALAAGRHKMDLFGVIFIALVTAIGGGSIRDVLLGHYPLTWVKHPEYIILICFCALVATKIP
;
A
#
# COMPACT_ATOMS: atom_id res chain seq x y z
N MET A 1 23.98 -16.72 1.90
CA MET A 1 22.57 -16.65 1.47
C MET A 1 22.46 -15.42 0.59
N GLU A 2 22.50 -15.58 -0.73
CA GLU A 2 22.40 -14.43 -1.64
C GLU A 2 20.98 -13.88 -1.59
N ILE A 3 20.83 -12.62 -1.19
CA ILE A 3 19.55 -11.92 -1.25
C ILE A 3 19.29 -11.58 -2.71
N ASN A 4 18.38 -12.31 -3.33
CA ASN A 4 17.98 -12.05 -4.71
C ASN A 4 16.93 -10.93 -4.76
N ALA A 5 16.85 -10.25 -5.91
CA ALA A 5 15.88 -9.17 -6.12
C ALA A 5 14.42 -9.66 -5.97
N LEU A 6 14.16 -10.92 -6.33
CA LEU A 6 12.84 -11.53 -6.25
C LEU A 6 12.31 -11.62 -4.81
N THR A 7 13.17 -11.97 -3.85
CA THR A 7 12.84 -12.05 -2.42
C THR A 7 12.45 -10.68 -1.88
N ILE A 8 13.20 -9.63 -2.21
CA ILE A 8 12.89 -8.26 -1.76
C ILE A 8 11.55 -7.79 -2.33
N THR A 9 11.31 -8.01 -3.62
CA THR A 9 10.03 -7.67 -4.25
C THR A 9 8.86 -8.42 -3.62
N THR A 10 9.05 -9.70 -3.28
CA THR A 10 7.99 -10.51 -2.66
C THR A 10 7.63 -9.98 -1.27
N LEU A 11 8.63 -9.67 -0.44
CA LEU A 11 8.41 -9.07 0.88
C LEU A 11 7.75 -7.70 0.77
N TYR A 12 8.14 -6.90 -0.24
CA TYR A 12 7.53 -5.61 -0.50
C TYR A 12 6.03 -5.74 -0.84
N ILE A 13 5.66 -6.65 -1.74
CA ILE A 13 4.26 -6.91 -2.12
C ILE A 13 3.43 -7.36 -0.91
N ILE A 14 3.98 -8.24 -0.07
CA ILE A 14 3.31 -8.68 1.16
C ILE A 14 3.10 -7.50 2.11
N GLY A 15 4.12 -6.66 2.30
CA GLY A 15 4.08 -5.49 3.18
C GLY A 15 2.99 -4.50 2.77
N ILE A 16 3.02 -4.01 1.53
CA ILE A 16 2.05 -3.02 1.06
C ILE A 16 0.61 -3.57 1.05
N SER A 17 0.45 -4.88 0.84
CA SER A 17 -0.86 -5.53 0.92
C SER A 17 -1.39 -5.53 2.36
N ALA A 18 -0.56 -5.95 3.32
CA ALA A 18 -0.92 -5.98 4.73
C ALA A 18 -1.22 -4.58 5.30
N GLU A 19 -0.38 -3.59 4.94
CA GLU A 19 -0.55 -2.19 5.31
C GLU A 19 -1.83 -1.59 4.72
N GLY A 20 -2.09 -1.83 3.44
CA GLY A 20 -3.29 -1.37 2.76
C GLY A 20 -4.57 -1.92 3.38
N MET A 21 -4.60 -3.23 3.66
CA MET A 21 -5.73 -3.87 4.36
C MET A 21 -5.93 -3.31 5.77
N THR A 22 -4.84 -3.02 6.48
CA THR A 22 -4.91 -2.44 7.84
C THR A 22 -5.49 -1.03 7.82
N GLY A 23 -5.04 -0.19 6.87
CA GLY A 23 -5.57 1.16 6.66
C GLY A 23 -7.05 1.12 6.27
N ALA A 24 -7.42 0.23 5.35
CA ALA A 24 -8.81 0.04 4.93
C ALA A 24 -9.70 -0.34 6.11
N LEU A 25 -9.31 -1.35 6.90
CA LEU A 25 -10.06 -1.78 8.08
C LEU A 25 -10.18 -0.67 9.13
N ALA A 26 -9.15 0.15 9.32
CA ALA A 26 -9.20 1.30 10.20
C ALA A 26 -10.23 2.34 9.73
N ALA A 27 -10.17 2.72 8.45
CA ALA A 27 -11.12 3.65 7.85
C ALA A 27 -12.57 3.12 7.88
N GLY A 28 -12.75 1.82 7.60
CA GLY A 28 -14.05 1.15 7.67
C GLY A 28 -14.66 1.16 9.07
N ARG A 29 -13.84 1.00 10.13
CA ARG A 29 -14.32 1.14 11.53
C ARG A 29 -14.80 2.55 11.85
N HIS A 30 -14.28 3.57 11.16
CA HIS A 30 -14.72 4.95 11.26
C HIS A 30 -15.88 5.30 10.32
N LYS A 31 -16.48 4.30 9.64
CA LYS A 31 -17.61 4.48 8.70
C LYS A 31 -17.33 5.52 7.61
N MET A 32 -16.08 5.59 7.15
CA MET A 32 -15.72 6.40 5.99
C MET A 32 -16.37 5.84 4.73
N ASP A 33 -16.59 6.70 3.73
CA ASP A 33 -17.05 6.28 2.42
C ASP A 33 -15.95 5.51 1.66
N LEU A 34 -16.31 4.91 0.52
CA LEU A 34 -15.38 4.10 -0.27
C LEU A 34 -14.12 4.90 -0.65
N PHE A 35 -14.28 6.17 -1.03
CA PHE A 35 -13.15 7.03 -1.35
C PHE A 35 -12.22 7.19 -0.14
N GLY A 36 -12.77 7.49 1.04
CA GLY A 36 -12.00 7.60 2.27
C GLY A 36 -11.28 6.30 2.65
N VAL A 37 -11.93 5.14 2.51
CA VAL A 37 -11.32 3.82 2.77
C VAL A 37 -10.12 3.58 1.86
N ILE A 38 -10.28 3.81 0.55
CA ILE A 38 -9.20 3.63 -0.43
C ILE A 38 -8.07 4.63 -0.18
N PHE A 39 -8.40 5.89 0.13
CA PHE A 39 -7.40 6.92 0.39
C PHE A 39 -6.53 6.56 1.60
N ILE A 40 -7.15 6.16 2.72
CA ILE A 40 -6.40 5.75 3.93
C ILE A 40 -5.60 4.48 3.67
N ALA A 41 -6.13 3.51 2.93
CA ALA A 41 -5.39 2.31 2.55
C ALA A 41 -4.13 2.65 1.74
N LEU A 42 -4.25 3.53 0.74
CA LEU A 42 -3.11 3.99 -0.07
C LEU A 42 -2.10 4.74 0.78
N VAL A 43 -2.51 5.74 1.55
CA VAL A 43 -1.59 6.51 2.41
C VAL A 43 -0.85 5.59 3.38
N THR A 44 -1.52 4.57 3.92
CA THR A 44 -0.88 3.60 4.82
C THR A 44 0.15 2.74 4.09
N ALA A 45 -0.20 2.17 2.94
CA ALA A 45 0.63 1.22 2.19
C ALA A 45 1.82 1.84 1.46
N ILE A 46 1.69 3.08 0.95
CA ILE A 46 2.77 3.73 0.19
C ILE A 46 3.39 4.93 0.91
N GLY A 47 2.80 5.40 2.01
CA GLY A 47 3.30 6.58 2.74
C GLY A 47 4.70 6.37 3.31
N GLY A 48 4.94 5.27 4.03
CA GLY A 48 6.25 4.95 4.60
C GLY A 48 7.34 4.78 3.52
N GLY A 49 7.01 4.04 2.46
CA GLY A 49 7.90 3.85 1.31
C GLY A 49 8.20 5.17 0.58
N SER A 50 7.21 6.05 0.42
CA SER A 50 7.39 7.37 -0.19
C SER A 50 8.31 8.25 0.65
N ILE A 51 8.11 8.29 1.97
CA ILE A 51 8.99 9.06 2.89
C ILE A 51 10.42 8.53 2.79
N ARG A 52 10.61 7.21 2.84
CA ARG A 52 11.92 6.58 2.67
C ARG A 52 12.57 6.99 1.33
N ASP A 53 11.84 6.89 0.23
CA ASP A 53 12.35 7.18 -1.11
C ASP A 53 12.74 8.66 -1.22
N VAL A 54 11.94 9.59 -0.70
CA VAL A 54 12.25 11.03 -0.65
C VAL A 54 13.51 11.31 0.18
N LEU A 55 13.60 10.74 1.39
CA LEU A 55 14.74 10.96 2.29
C LEU A 55 16.06 10.42 1.72
N LEU A 56 16.00 9.35 0.92
CA LEU A 56 17.16 8.76 0.25
C LEU A 56 17.43 9.34 -1.14
N GLY A 57 16.61 10.29 -1.62
CA GLY A 57 16.75 10.87 -2.96
C GLY A 57 16.44 9.89 -4.09
N HIS A 58 15.66 8.84 -3.82
CA HIS A 58 15.25 7.84 -4.81
C HIS A 58 14.00 8.33 -5.56
N TYR A 59 14.20 8.82 -6.78
CA TYR A 59 13.13 9.25 -7.68
C TYR A 59 13.19 8.48 -9.01
N PRO A 60 12.04 8.24 -9.68
CA PRO A 60 10.68 8.49 -9.20
C PRO A 60 10.30 7.57 -8.03
N LEU A 61 9.31 7.97 -7.22
CA LEU A 61 8.84 7.17 -6.08
C LEU A 61 8.41 5.78 -6.55
N THR A 62 8.57 4.77 -5.70
CA THR A 62 8.32 3.35 -6.07
C THR A 62 6.95 3.15 -6.72
N TRP A 63 5.88 3.73 -6.15
CA TRP A 63 4.51 3.61 -6.66
C TRP A 63 4.23 4.42 -7.93
N VAL A 64 5.06 5.42 -8.24
CA VAL A 64 5.00 6.18 -9.51
C VAL A 64 5.66 5.35 -10.62
N LYS A 65 6.77 4.69 -10.30
CA LYS A 65 7.45 3.77 -11.22
C LYS A 65 6.63 2.51 -11.50
N HIS A 66 5.91 2.03 -10.49
CA HIS A 66 5.14 0.79 -10.49
C HIS A 66 3.66 1.05 -10.10
N PRO A 67 2.85 1.62 -11.02
CA PRO A 67 1.46 1.95 -10.75
C PRO A 67 0.59 0.71 -10.46
N GLU A 68 1.02 -0.48 -10.85
CA GLU A 68 0.37 -1.76 -10.53
C GLU A 68 0.21 -1.97 -9.01
N TYR A 69 1.08 -1.38 -8.19
CA TYR A 69 0.97 -1.46 -6.73
C TYR A 69 -0.24 -0.70 -6.20
N ILE A 70 -0.63 0.41 -6.82
CA ILE A 70 -1.86 1.14 -6.45
C ILE A 70 -3.07 0.25 -6.68
N ILE A 71 -3.13 -0.42 -7.84
CA ILE A 71 -4.24 -1.31 -8.19
C ILE A 71 -4.33 -2.47 -7.19
N LEU A 72 -3.19 -3.06 -6.84
CA LEU A 72 -3.11 -4.12 -5.82
C LEU A 72 -3.65 -3.63 -4.46
N ILE A 73 -3.21 -2.45 -4.00
CA ILE A 73 -3.65 -1.90 -2.70
C ILE A 73 -5.15 -1.64 -2.71
N CYS A 74 -5.69 -1.06 -3.78
CA CYS A 74 -7.13 -0.85 -3.94
C CYS A 74 -7.90 -2.17 -3.88
N PHE A 75 -7.42 -3.21 -4.58
CA PHE A 75 -8.03 -4.54 -4.53
C PHE A 75 -8.00 -5.14 -3.12
N CYS A 76 -6.83 -5.12 -2.46
CA CYS A 76 -6.68 -5.61 -1.09
C CYS A 76 -7.58 -4.86 -0.10
N ALA A 77 -7.68 -3.54 -0.23
CA ALA A 77 -8.56 -2.71 0.59
C ALA A 77 -10.03 -3.12 0.42
N LEU A 78 -10.50 -3.26 -0.82
CA LEU A 78 -11.87 -3.70 -1.12
C LEU A 78 -12.17 -5.09 -0.57
N VAL A 79 -11.22 -6.02 -0.66
CA VAL A 79 -11.38 -7.38 -0.11
C VAL A 79 -11.41 -7.38 1.42
N ALA A 80 -10.58 -6.55 2.06
CA ALA A 80 -10.47 -6.52 3.52
C ALA A 80 -11.68 -5.84 4.18
N THR A 81 -12.20 -4.77 3.60
CA THR A 81 -13.37 -4.07 4.14
C THR A 81 -14.65 -4.53 3.47
N LYS A 82 -15.57 -5.11 4.26
CA LYS A 82 -16.97 -5.30 3.83
C LYS A 82 -17.69 -3.95 3.87
N ILE A 83 -17.54 -3.19 2.80
CA ILE A 83 -18.31 -1.96 2.59
C ILE A 83 -19.74 -2.39 2.20
N PRO A 84 -20.79 -1.99 2.95
CA PRO A 84 -22.17 -2.15 2.49
C PRO A 84 -22.48 -1.26 1.28
#